data_AF-A0A948U6Z7-F1
#
_entry.id   AF-A0A948U6Z7-F1
#
_cell.length_a   1.000
_cell.length_b   1.000
_cell.length_c   1.000
_cell.angle_alpha   90.00
_cell.angle_beta   90.00
_cell.angle_gamma   90.00
#
_symmetry.space_group_name_H-M   'P 1'
#
loop_
_entity.id
_entity.type
_entity.pdbx_description
1 polymer ?
#
loop_
_entity_poly.entity_id
_entity_poly.type
_entity_poly.pdbx_seq_one_letter_code
_entity_poly.pdbx_strand_id
1 'polypeptide(L)' 'MILEQDLFGDFVLFRQWYGLQNRRGGIKRQIFRDEESARREFARVQKLRARRGYCPLGQ' A
#
# COMPACT_ATOMS: atom_id res chain seq x y z
N MET A 1 -3.15 0.03 4.50
CA MET A 1 -2.18 0.40 3.45
C MET A 1 -2.20 1.91 3.41
N ILE A 2 -1.05 2.55 3.43
CA ILE A 2 -0.95 3.99 3.65
C ILE A 2 -0.04 4.58 2.57
N LEU A 3 -0.43 5.73 2.03
CA LEU A 3 0.39 6.54 1.14
C LEU A 3 0.69 7.85 1.86
N GLU A 4 1.97 8.15 2.07
CA GLU A 4 2.43 9.34 2.78
C GLU A 4 3.46 10.09 1.92
N GLN A 5 3.62 11.38 2.18
CA GLN A 5 4.72 12.17 1.63
C GLN A 5 5.80 12.33 2.71
N ASP A 6 7.06 12.13 2.35
CA ASP A 6 8.19 12.33 3.25
C ASP A 6 8.64 13.80 3.33
N LEU A 7 9.64 14.07 4.16
CA LEU A 7 10.16 15.43 4.39
C LEU A 7 10.86 16.04 3.16
N PHE A 8 11.27 15.22 2.20
CA PHE A 8 11.95 15.64 0.97
C PHE A 8 10.99 15.72 -0.22
N GLY A 9 9.70 15.44 -0.01
CA GLY A 9 8.66 15.50 -1.02
C GLY A 9 8.44 14.20 -1.79
N ASP A 10 9.20 13.14 -1.50
CA ASP A 10 9.00 11.81 -2.09
C ASP A 10 7.76 11.14 -1.47
N PHE A 11 7.07 10.33 -2.26
CA PHE A 11 5.87 9.60 -1.83
C PHE A 11 6.21 8.17 -1.45
N VAL A 12 5.81 7.76 -0.25
CA VAL A 12 6.08 6.42 0.30
C VAL A 12 4.78 5.64 0.44
N LEU A 13 4.69 4.54 -0.30
CA LEU A 13 3.60 3.58 -0.19
C LEU A 13 3.97 2.45 0.78
N PHE A 14 3.32 2.45 1.94
CA PHE A 14 3.44 1.41 2.96
C PHE A 14 2.43 0.30 2.74
N ARG A 15 2.94 -0.91 2.47
CA ARG A 15 2.15 -2.14 2.33
C ARG A 15 2.47 -3.07 3.47
N GLN A 16 1.45 -3.42 4.24
CA GLN A 16 1.52 -4.44 5.27
C GLN A 16 0.63 -5.61 4.87
N TRP A 17 1.08 -6.82 5.16
CA TRP A 17 0.29 -8.04 5.05
C TRP A 17 0.62 -8.96 6.22
N TYR A 18 -0.37 -9.75 6.61
CA TYR A 18 -0.28 -10.72 7.68
C TYR A 18 -0.71 -12.08 7.15
N GLY A 19 0.08 -13.11 7.41
CA GLY A 19 -0.28 -14.49 7.13
C GLY A 19 -1.19 -15.00 8.24
N LEU A 20 -2.44 -15.35 7.89
CA LEU A 20 -3.43 -15.82 8.85
C LEU A 20 -2.96 -17.07 9.62
N GLN A 21 -2.23 -17.97 8.97
CA GLN A 21 -1.91 -19.29 9.53
C GLN A 21 -0.56 -19.37 10.25
N ASN A 22 0.38 -18.48 9.93
CA ASN A 22 1.77 -18.63 10.38
C ASN A 22 2.27 -17.45 11.23
N ARG A 23 1.39 -16.50 11.59
CA ARG A 23 1.73 -15.25 12.32
C ARG A 23 2.88 -14.47 11.67
N ARG A 24 3.21 -14.75 10.40
CA ARG A 24 4.26 -14.04 9.68
C ARG A 24 3.63 -12.89 8.93
N GLY A 25 4.09 -11.69 9.24
CA GLY A 25 3.75 -10.49 8.49
C GLY A 25 4.92 -10.02 7.64
N GLY A 26 4.64 -9.11 6.73
CA GLY A 26 5.65 -8.39 5.99
C GLY A 26 5.25 -6.94 5.81
N ILE A 27 6.27 -6.08 5.78
CA ILE A 27 6.13 -4.67 5.44
C ILE A 27 6.97 -4.42 4.19
N LYS A 28 6.36 -3.77 3.20
CA LYS A 28 7.08 -3.25 2.04
C LYS A 28 6.87 -1.75 1.96
N ARG A 29 7.97 -1.03 1.79
CA ARG A 29 8.00 0.39 1.45
C ARG A 29 8.35 0.51 -0.02
N GLN A 30 7.61 1.34 -0.74
CA GLN A 30 7.91 1.67 -2.12
C GLN A 30 7.91 3.18 -2.27
N ILE A 31 9.00 3.72 -2.78
CA ILE A 31 9.25 5.16 -2.91
C ILE A 31 8.93 5.57 -4.34
N PHE A 32 8.29 6.72 -4.49
CA PHE A 32 7.95 7.37 -5.75
C PHE A 32 8.37 8.82 -5.67
N ARG A 33 8.91 9.37 -6.76
CA ARG A 33 9.28 10.80 -6.83
C ARG A 33 8.10 11.69 -7.21
N ASP A 34 7.08 11.11 -7.82
CA ASP A 34 5.91 11.81 -8.32
C ASP A 34 4.63 11.26 -7.68
N GLU A 35 3.72 12.18 -7.36
CA GLU A 35 2.45 11.85 -6.72
C GLU A 35 1.56 10.97 -7.60
N GLU A 36 1.56 11.22 -8.90
CA GLU A 36 0.68 10.54 -9.85
C GLU A 36 1.00 9.04 -9.92
N SER A 37 2.27 8.66 -10.05
CA SER A 37 2.70 7.26 -10.04
C SER A 37 2.38 6.60 -8.71
N ALA A 38 2.57 7.32 -7.60
CA ALA A 38 2.27 6.80 -6.27
C ALA A 38 0.77 6.51 -6.10
N ARG A 39 -0.10 7.45 -6.51
CA ARG A 39 -1.56 7.30 -6.49
C ARG A 39 -2.04 6.21 -7.45
N ARG A 40 -1.47 6.14 -8.66
CA ARG A 40 -1.80 5.09 -9.65
C ARG A 40 -1.48 3.71 -9.12
N GLU A 41 -0.32 3.55 -8.49
CA GLU A 41 0.07 2.28 -7.89
C GLU A 41 -0.81 1.95 -6.68
N PHE A 42 -1.12 2.91 -5.82
CA PHE A 42 -2.04 2.72 -4.69
C PHE A 42 -3.40 2.19 -5.17
N ALA A 43 -3.99 2.84 -6.17
CA ALA A 43 -5.26 2.42 -6.75
C ALA A 43 -5.18 1.03 -7.41
N ARG A 44 -4.07 0.73 -8.11
CA ARG A 44 -3.83 -0.59 -8.71
C ARG A 44 -3.80 -1.69 -7.65
N VAL A 45 -3.13 -1.45 -6.53
CA VAL A 45 -3.03 -2.43 -5.43
C VAL A 45 -4.38 -2.59 -4.72
N GLN A 46 -5.11 -1.50 -4.49
CA GLN A 46 -6.48 -1.56 -3.94
C GLN A 46 -7.39 -2.41 -4.82
N LYS A 47 -7.40 -2.16 -6.14
CA LYS A 47 -8.19 -2.94 -7.09
C LYS A 47 -7.78 -4.42 -7.09
N LEU A 48 -6.49 -4.72 -7.04
CA LEU A 48 -5.99 -6.09 -6.96
C LEU A 48 -6.43 -6.79 -5.67
N ARG A 49 -6.40 -6.08 -4.53
CA ARG A 49 -6.89 -6.58 -3.24
C ARG A 49 -8.39 -6.85 -3.27
N ALA A 50 -9.18 -5.91 -3.77
CA ALA A 50 -10.64 -6.08 -3.93
C ALA A 50 -10.98 -7.28 -4.82
N ARG A 51 -10.29 -7.43 -5.97
CA ARG A 51 -10.45 -8.60 -6.86
C ARG A 51 -10.12 -9.93 -6.18
N ARG A 52 -9.26 -9.90 -5.16
CA ARG A 52 -8.88 -11.08 -4.36
C ARG A 52 -9.73 -11.26 -3.10
N GLY A 53 -10.84 -10.52 -2.97
CA GLY A 53 -11.77 -10.63 -1.84
C GLY A 53 -11.36 -9.88 -0.58
N TYR A 54 -10.31 -9.03 -0.64
CA TYR A 54 -9.96 -8.17 0.49
C TYR A 54 -10.82 -6.92 0.47
N CYS A 55 -11.62 -6.72 1.52
CA CYS A 55 -12.36 -5.47 1.74
C CYS A 55 -11.49 -4.47 2.50
N PRO A 56 -11.48 -3.18 2.12
CA PRO A 56 -10.90 -2.14 2.95
C PRO A 56 -11.70 -2.08 4.27
N LEU A 57 -11.03 -2.31 5.39
CA LEU A 57 -11.57 -2.02 6.71
C LEU A 57 -11.51 -0.50 6.89
N GLY A 58 -12.67 0.15 7.03
CA GLY A 58 -12.88 1.51 7.54
C GLY A 58 -11.91 2.61 7.08
N GLN A 59 -12.41 3.59 6.31
CA GLN A 59 -11.77 4.90 6.19
C GLN A 59 -11.92 5.70 7.49
#